data_AF-A0A7S1QLX3-F1
#
_entry.id   AF-A0A7S1QLX3-F1
#
_cell.length_a   1.000
_cell.length_b   1.000
_cell.length_c   1.000
_cell.angle_alpha   90.00
_cell.angle_beta   90.00
_cell.angle_gamma   90.00
#
_symmetry.space_group_name_H-M   'P 1'
#
loop_
_entity.id
_entity.type
_entity.pdbx_description
1 polymer ?
#
loop_
_entity_poly.entity_id
_entity_poly.type
_entity_poly.pdbx_seq_one_letter_code
_entity_poly.pdbx_strand_id
1 'polypeptide(L)'
;QPLSLRPRSLPEGRPLAGASRRSSWSRMSAGWTFGAALLGLASAAAAGGRAPAPAAADELVIHDKRVHAISPGLYGVFFEDINFAADGGIYAELLWNRDFEALGRGHLDIIVPRLGSSAARVDGDIRPWAPTGEAGLKISLANATQPFAANPHSLRIQSAGGGGVANP
;
A
#
# COMPACT_ATOMS: atom_id res chain seq x y z
N GLN A 1 -27.60 -48.54 8.90
CA GLN A 1 -27.53 -48.17 7.48
C GLN A 1 -26.44 -47.10 7.32
N PRO A 2 -25.34 -47.34 6.60
CA PRO A 2 -24.33 -46.30 6.42
C PRO A 2 -24.65 -45.41 5.21
N LEU A 3 -24.64 -44.08 5.42
CA LEU A 3 -24.76 -43.07 4.36
C LEU A 3 -23.50 -43.07 3.50
N SER A 4 -23.67 -43.40 2.22
CA SER A 4 -22.66 -43.24 1.17
C SER A 4 -22.56 -41.76 0.77
N LEU A 5 -21.44 -41.11 1.09
CA LEU A 5 -21.11 -39.80 0.55
C LEU A 5 -20.47 -39.99 -0.84
N ARG A 6 -21.23 -39.66 -1.89
CA ARG A 6 -20.69 -39.59 -3.26
C ARG A 6 -19.89 -38.29 -3.44
N PRO A 7 -18.76 -38.31 -4.16
CA PRO A 7 -18.04 -37.10 -4.50
C PRO A 7 -18.87 -36.21 -5.44
N ARG A 8 -18.97 -34.93 -5.11
CA ARG A 8 -19.62 -33.91 -5.94
C ARG A 8 -18.71 -33.60 -7.12
N SER A 9 -19.13 -33.94 -8.33
CA SER A 9 -18.43 -33.54 -9.56
C SER A 9 -18.46 -32.03 -9.72
N LEU A 10 -17.28 -31.44 -9.96
CA LEU A 10 -17.14 -30.04 -10.37
C LEU A 10 -17.59 -29.90 -11.83
N PRO A 11 -18.39 -28.89 -12.19
CA PRO A 11 -18.80 -28.69 -13.57
C PRO A 11 -17.58 -28.31 -14.43
N GLU A 12 -17.48 -28.96 -15.59
CA GLU A 12 -16.43 -28.72 -16.59
C GLU A 12 -16.40 -27.25 -17.03
N GLY A 13 -15.20 -26.67 -17.03
CA GLY A 13 -14.97 -25.29 -17.45
C GLY A 13 -15.23 -25.11 -18.95
N ARG A 14 -16.09 -24.14 -19.29
CA ARG A 14 -16.25 -23.68 -20.68
C ARG A 14 -14.98 -22.95 -21.14
N PRO A 15 -14.51 -23.15 -22.38
CA PRO A 15 -13.40 -22.35 -22.91
C PRO A 15 -13.86 -20.90 -23.11
N LEU A 16 -13.13 -19.96 -22.52
CA LEU A 16 -13.36 -18.54 -22.75
C LEU A 16 -12.76 -18.15 -24.10
N ALA A 17 -13.63 -17.86 -25.07
CA ALA A 17 -13.23 -17.29 -26.35
C ALA A 17 -12.54 -15.94 -26.12
N GLY A 18 -11.32 -15.80 -26.63
CA GLY A 18 -10.53 -14.58 -26.57
C GLY A 18 -11.19 -13.45 -27.37
N ALA A 19 -11.72 -12.45 -26.67
CA ALA A 19 -12.15 -11.20 -27.26
C ALA A 19 -11.05 -10.14 -27.04
N SER A 20 -10.30 -9.83 -28.10
CA SER A 20 -9.35 -8.73 -28.11
C SER A 20 -10.10 -7.39 -28.06
N ARG A 21 -10.17 -6.74 -26.89
CA ARG A 21 -10.65 -5.36 -26.79
C ARG A 21 -9.51 -4.39 -27.14
N ARG A 22 -9.51 -3.86 -28.37
CA ARG A 22 -8.74 -2.64 -28.68
C ARG A 22 -9.50 -1.45 -28.09
N SER A 23 -8.90 -0.74 -27.14
CA SER A 23 -9.44 0.51 -26.63
C SER A 23 -9.10 1.65 -27.60
N SER A 24 -10.11 2.19 -28.26
CA SER A 24 -10.00 3.45 -29.00
C SER A 24 -10.28 4.58 -28.03
N TRP A 25 -9.26 5.34 -27.65
CA TRP A 25 -9.43 6.59 -26.91
C TRP A 25 -9.52 7.73 -27.92
N SER A 26 -10.74 8.19 -28.17
CA SER A 26 -11.01 9.39 -28.97
C SER A 26 -10.47 10.61 -28.24
N ARG A 27 -9.48 11.30 -28.83
CA ARG A 27 -9.05 12.62 -28.36
C ARG A 27 -10.17 13.62 -28.63
N MET A 28 -10.89 14.06 -27.60
CA MET A 28 -11.77 15.21 -27.69
C MET A 28 -10.96 16.47 -27.40
N SER A 29 -10.68 17.26 -28.44
CA SER A 29 -10.17 18.62 -28.30
C SER A 29 -11.30 19.54 -27.87
N ALA A 30 -11.23 20.07 -26.65
CA ALA A 30 -12.14 21.09 -26.14
C ALA A 30 -11.80 22.45 -26.78
N GLY A 31 -12.61 22.88 -27.76
CA GLY A 31 -12.58 24.23 -28.30
C GLY A 31 -13.39 25.17 -27.42
N TRP A 32 -12.75 26.22 -26.92
CA TRP A 32 -13.40 27.35 -26.25
C TRP A 32 -14.23 28.16 -27.26
N THR A 33 -15.52 28.34 -26.98
CA THR A 33 -16.31 29.45 -27.53
C THR A 33 -17.09 30.11 -26.39
N PHE A 34 -16.53 31.19 -25.86
CA PHE A 34 -17.25 32.19 -25.10
C PHE A 34 -18.06 33.04 -26.10
N GLY A 35 -19.38 33.15 -25.93
CA GLY A 35 -20.24 33.90 -26.85
C GLY A 35 -21.63 34.17 -26.30
N ALA A 36 -21.71 35.21 -25.46
CA ALA A 36 -22.84 36.07 -25.11
C ALA A 36 -24.28 35.68 -25.52
N ALA A 37 -25.16 35.52 -24.53
CA ALA A 37 -26.57 35.91 -24.61
C ALA A 37 -27.10 36.21 -23.19
N LEU A 38 -27.06 37.48 -22.79
CA LEU A 38 -27.77 38.00 -21.60
C LEU A 38 -28.61 39.18 -22.07
N LEU A 39 -29.92 38.97 -22.23
CA LEU A 39 -30.91 40.05 -22.12
C LEU A 39 -32.29 39.45 -21.83
N GLY A 40 -32.91 39.91 -20.73
CA GLY A 40 -34.35 39.85 -20.51
C GLY A 40 -34.83 38.82 -19.49
N LEU A 41 -34.95 39.23 -18.22
CA LEU A 41 -36.24 39.57 -17.58
C LEU A 41 -35.97 39.94 -16.11
N ALA A 42 -36.04 41.23 -15.79
CA ALA A 42 -36.14 41.70 -14.42
C ALA A 42 -37.62 42.02 -14.15
N SER A 43 -38.27 41.21 -13.31
CA SER A 43 -39.52 41.59 -12.64
C SER A 43 -39.63 40.88 -11.29
N ALA A 44 -39.44 41.70 -10.26
CA ALA A 44 -40.20 41.81 -9.02
C ALA A 44 -40.27 40.64 -8.01
N ALA A 45 -39.76 41.00 -6.82
CA ALA A 45 -40.43 40.88 -5.52
C ALA A 45 -40.31 39.56 -4.74
N ALA A 46 -39.36 39.60 -3.80
CA ALA A 46 -39.60 39.31 -2.39
C ALA A 46 -40.31 37.98 -2.06
N ALA A 47 -39.72 36.85 -2.44
CA ALA A 47 -39.91 35.62 -1.68
C ALA A 47 -39.04 35.73 -0.42
N GLY A 48 -39.71 35.95 0.73
CA GLY A 48 -39.07 36.19 2.02
C GLY A 48 -37.95 35.20 2.33
N GLY A 49 -36.74 35.74 2.49
CA GLY A 49 -35.67 35.00 3.12
C GLY A 49 -36.14 34.62 4.52
N ARG A 50 -36.46 33.34 4.73
CA ARG A 50 -36.62 32.78 6.07
C ARG A 50 -35.27 32.98 6.74
N ALA A 51 -35.16 33.97 7.62
CA ALA A 51 -34.01 34.05 8.51
C ALA A 51 -33.87 32.67 9.16
N PRO A 52 -32.67 32.05 9.15
CA PRO A 52 -32.49 30.77 9.82
C PRO A 52 -32.97 30.96 11.26
N ALA A 53 -33.91 30.11 11.70
CA ALA A 53 -34.31 30.10 13.09
C ALA A 53 -33.03 29.91 13.92
N PRO A 54 -32.86 30.63 15.06
CA PRO A 54 -31.72 30.39 15.92
C PRO A 54 -31.69 28.90 16.23
N ALA A 55 -30.59 28.23 15.88
CA ALA A 55 -30.40 26.85 16.28
C ALA A 55 -30.57 26.82 17.79
N ALA A 56 -31.56 26.08 18.28
CA ALA A 56 -31.75 25.89 19.70
C ALA A 56 -30.42 25.39 20.27
N ALA A 57 -29.90 26.08 21.28
CA ALA A 57 -28.64 25.67 21.90
C ALA A 57 -28.87 24.33 22.59
N ASP A 58 -28.04 23.33 22.27
CA ASP A 58 -28.07 22.06 22.99
C ASP A 58 -27.61 22.30 24.44
N GLU A 59 -28.44 21.91 25.41
CA GLU A 59 -28.13 22.03 26.83
C GLU A 59 -27.38 20.78 27.30
N LEU A 60 -26.11 20.94 27.68
CA LEU A 60 -25.31 19.89 28.32
C LEU A 60 -25.51 19.92 29.84
N VAL A 61 -26.32 19.00 30.36
CA VAL A 61 -26.51 18.81 31.80
C VAL A 61 -25.56 17.70 32.31
N ILE A 62 -24.71 18.02 33.29
CA ILE A 62 -23.81 17.06 33.95
C ILE A 62 -24.42 16.63 35.28
N HIS A 63 -24.57 15.33 35.50
CA HIS A 63 -25.02 14.77 36.78
C HIS A 63 -23.80 14.33 37.63
N ASP A 64 -23.89 14.50 38.94
CA ASP A 64 -22.84 14.17 39.92
C ASP A 64 -22.86 12.71 40.40
N LYS A 65 -23.86 11.93 39.98
CA LYS A 65 -24.01 10.53 40.34
C LYS A 65 -23.07 9.63 39.53
N ARG A 66 -22.06 9.06 40.20
CA ARG A 66 -21.22 8.00 39.61
C ARG A 66 -22.04 6.73 39.37
N VAL A 67 -22.06 6.25 38.12
CA VAL A 67 -22.83 5.06 37.71
C VAL A 67 -22.04 3.76 37.96
N HIS A 68 -20.76 3.74 37.60
CA HIS A 68 -19.84 2.62 37.82
C HIS A 68 -18.38 3.12 37.74
N ALA A 69 -17.43 2.28 38.14
CA ALA A 69 -16.01 2.57 37.95
C ALA A 69 -15.62 2.42 36.48
N ILE A 70 -14.82 3.36 35.95
CA ILE A 70 -14.28 3.26 34.60
C ILE A 70 -13.22 2.15 34.59
N SER A 71 -13.29 1.25 33.60
CA SER A 71 -12.31 0.17 33.45
C SER A 71 -10.89 0.74 33.26
N PRO A 72 -9.87 0.22 33.97
CA PRO A 72 -8.47 0.56 33.72
C PRO A 72 -8.01 0.21 32.29
N GLY A 73 -8.67 -0.76 31.64
CA GLY A 73 -8.41 -1.17 30.27
C GLY A 73 -9.22 -0.41 29.21
N LEU A 74 -9.89 0.70 29.58
CA LEU A 74 -10.65 1.50 28.62
C LEU A 74 -9.76 2.07 27.50
N TYR A 75 -8.50 2.37 27.83
CA TYR A 75 -7.51 2.87 26.88
C TYR A 75 -6.38 1.86 26.73
N GLY A 76 -6.02 1.57 25.48
CA GLY A 76 -4.94 0.64 25.14
C GLY A 76 -4.41 0.90 23.74
N VAL A 77 -3.38 0.15 23.37
CA VAL A 77 -2.74 0.21 22.04
C VAL A 77 -2.89 -1.14 21.37
N PHE A 78 -3.37 -1.15 20.13
CA PHE A 78 -3.29 -2.29 19.24
C PHE A 78 -2.01 -2.18 18.42
N PHE A 79 -1.25 -3.27 18.32
CA PHE A 79 -0.01 -3.29 17.56
C PHE A 79 -0.05 -4.40 16.51
N GLU A 80 0.25 -4.02 15.28
CA GLU A 80 0.46 -4.87 14.12
C GLU A 80 1.61 -4.24 13.33
N ASP A 81 2.42 -5.07 12.67
CA ASP A 81 3.38 -4.56 11.72
C ASP A 81 2.68 -4.16 10.42
N ILE A 82 2.20 -2.93 10.40
CA ILE A 82 1.58 -2.30 9.23
C ILE A 82 2.24 -0.96 8.99
N ASN A 83 2.49 -0.62 7.72
CA ASN A 83 3.14 0.63 7.31
C ASN A 83 4.49 0.89 8.02
N PHE A 84 5.32 -0.16 8.20
CA PHE A 84 6.61 -0.07 8.90
C PHE A 84 6.49 0.31 10.38
N ALA A 85 5.38 -0.03 11.05
CA ALA A 85 5.21 0.26 12.48
C ALA A 85 6.12 -0.60 13.37
N ALA A 86 6.45 -1.83 12.95
CA ALA A 86 7.46 -2.64 13.62
C ALA A 86 8.83 -2.42 12.98
N ASP A 87 9.10 -3.10 11.85
CA ASP A 87 10.38 -3.02 11.13
C ASP A 87 10.47 -1.71 10.35
N GLY A 88 11.35 -0.81 10.80
CA GLY A 88 11.41 0.59 10.34
C GLY A 88 10.62 1.57 11.20
N GLY A 89 10.03 1.10 12.31
CA GLY A 89 9.23 1.88 13.25
C GLY A 89 9.72 1.74 14.68
N ILE A 90 8.94 1.05 15.53
CA ILE A 90 9.29 0.89 16.96
C ILE A 90 10.50 -0.03 17.16
N TYR A 91 10.80 -0.92 16.21
CA TYR A 91 12.03 -1.70 16.23
C TYR A 91 13.18 -0.87 15.71
N ALA A 92 14.21 -0.66 16.55
CA ALA A 92 15.30 0.28 16.31
C ALA A 92 16.35 -0.20 15.27
N GLU A 93 16.06 -1.25 14.52
CA GLU A 93 16.93 -1.71 13.44
C GLU A 93 16.88 -0.70 12.28
N LEU A 94 18.07 -0.29 11.83
CA LEU A 94 18.21 0.71 10.78
C LEU A 94 18.50 0.09 9.41
N LEU A 95 18.97 -1.16 9.39
CA LEU A 95 19.24 -1.87 8.15
C LEU A 95 17.98 -2.55 7.64
N TRP A 96 17.51 -2.14 6.48
CA TRP A 96 16.39 -2.81 5.84
C TRP A 96 16.85 -4.08 5.12
N ASN A 97 16.08 -5.16 5.25
CA ASN A 97 16.40 -6.46 4.65
C ASN A 97 17.81 -6.92 5.09
N ARG A 98 18.10 -6.78 6.39
CA ARG A 98 19.42 -7.06 6.97
C ARG A 98 19.86 -8.52 6.82
N ASP A 99 18.88 -9.40 6.67
CA ASP A 99 19.01 -10.84 6.69
C ASP A 99 18.70 -11.48 5.33
N PHE A 100 18.36 -10.67 4.33
CA PHE A 100 18.08 -11.10 2.96
C PHE A 100 16.85 -12.02 2.83
N GLU A 101 15.91 -11.98 3.77
CA GLU A 101 14.67 -12.78 3.75
C GLU A 101 13.49 -12.02 3.11
N ALA A 102 13.63 -10.72 2.82
CA ALA A 102 12.55 -9.90 2.24
C ALA A 102 12.23 -10.22 0.76
N LEU A 103 12.56 -11.44 0.30
CA LEU A 103 12.61 -11.84 -1.09
C LEU A 103 11.22 -12.04 -1.70
N GLY A 104 10.92 -11.22 -2.71
CA GLY A 104 10.24 -11.66 -3.93
C GLY A 104 8.72 -11.79 -3.91
N ARG A 105 8.04 -11.87 -2.76
CA ARG A 105 6.56 -11.94 -2.74
C ARG A 105 5.90 -10.58 -2.61
N GLY A 106 6.02 -9.72 -3.63
CA GLY A 106 5.10 -8.58 -3.89
C GLY A 106 4.89 -7.55 -2.77
N HIS A 107 5.50 -7.72 -1.59
CA HIS A 107 5.24 -6.93 -0.41
C HIS A 107 5.84 -5.53 -0.57
N LEU A 108 7.03 -5.44 -1.16
CA LEU A 108 7.70 -4.16 -1.42
C LEU A 108 7.07 -3.37 -2.58
N ASP A 109 6.50 -4.05 -3.59
CA ASP A 109 5.81 -3.38 -4.70
C ASP A 109 4.48 -2.76 -4.25
N ILE A 110 3.86 -3.29 -3.18
CA ILE A 110 2.62 -2.76 -2.59
C ILE A 110 2.92 -1.59 -1.64
N ILE A 111 4.05 -1.64 -0.94
CA ILE A 111 4.37 -0.68 0.14
C ILE A 111 5.16 0.55 -0.37
N VAL A 112 6.00 0.40 -1.41
CA VAL A 112 6.78 1.51 -1.97
C VAL A 112 6.57 1.59 -3.50
N PRO A 113 5.48 2.21 -3.97
CA PRO A 113 5.21 2.32 -5.42
C PRO A 113 6.14 3.30 -6.15
N ARG A 114 7.13 3.88 -5.46
CA ARG A 114 7.84 5.08 -5.92
C ARG A 114 8.96 4.83 -6.93
N LEU A 115 9.31 3.58 -7.22
CA LEU A 115 10.20 3.28 -8.32
C LEU A 115 9.39 2.52 -9.36
N GLY A 116 9.18 3.14 -10.53
CA GLY A 116 8.54 2.52 -11.70
C GLY A 116 9.38 1.38 -12.29
N SER A 117 9.85 0.46 -11.46
CA SER A 117 10.67 -0.67 -11.84
C SER A 117 9.76 -1.86 -12.06
N SER A 118 9.29 -1.99 -13.29
CA SER A 118 9.18 -3.29 -13.96
C SER A 118 10.56 -3.97 -14.13
N ALA A 119 11.55 -3.66 -13.28
CA ALA A 119 12.81 -4.37 -13.21
C ALA A 119 12.44 -5.80 -12.82
N ALA A 120 12.73 -6.72 -13.73
CA ALA A 120 12.43 -8.12 -13.59
C ALA A 120 12.76 -8.58 -12.17
N ARG A 121 11.82 -9.29 -11.53
CA ARG A 121 12.07 -9.98 -10.27
C ARG A 121 13.22 -10.95 -10.53
N VAL A 122 14.39 -10.60 -10.04
CA VAL A 122 15.55 -11.48 -10.06
C VAL A 122 15.47 -12.33 -8.81
N ASP A 123 15.53 -13.65 -8.93
CA ASP A 123 15.86 -14.50 -7.79
C ASP A 123 17.16 -13.96 -7.19
N GLY A 124 17.11 -13.46 -5.96
CA GLY A 124 18.20 -12.69 -5.35
C GLY A 124 18.06 -11.17 -5.48
N ASP A 125 16.83 -10.63 -5.50
CA ASP A 125 16.57 -9.22 -5.25
C ASP A 125 17.02 -8.83 -3.84
N ILE A 126 18.18 -8.21 -3.77
CA ILE A 126 18.83 -7.79 -2.52
C ILE A 126 18.52 -6.34 -2.15
N ARG A 127 17.51 -5.70 -2.76
CA ARG A 127 17.15 -4.33 -2.38
C ARG A 127 16.82 -4.22 -0.87
N PRO A 128 17.15 -3.10 -0.23
CA PRO A 128 17.70 -1.88 -0.82
C PRO A 128 19.24 -1.85 -0.89
N TRP A 129 19.94 -2.97 -0.65
CA TRP A 129 21.40 -3.01 -0.72
C TRP A 129 21.92 -2.60 -2.10
N ALA A 130 22.85 -1.66 -2.12
CA ALA A 130 23.43 -1.10 -3.34
C ALA A 130 24.97 -1.08 -3.28
N PRO A 131 25.68 -1.29 -4.40
CA PRO A 131 27.13 -1.18 -4.44
C PRO A 131 27.57 0.28 -4.28
N THR A 132 28.72 0.49 -3.64
CA THR A 132 29.38 1.80 -3.50
C THR A 132 30.85 1.69 -3.90
N GLY A 133 31.44 2.77 -4.43
CA GLY A 133 32.85 2.80 -4.85
C GLY A 133 33.06 2.59 -6.36
N GLU A 134 34.19 1.96 -6.73
CA GLU A 134 34.64 1.88 -8.13
C GLU A 134 33.73 1.02 -9.02
N ALA A 135 33.73 1.34 -10.32
CA ALA A 135 32.97 0.60 -11.32
C ALA A 135 33.43 -0.87 -11.39
N GLY A 136 32.48 -1.81 -11.35
CA GLY A 136 32.75 -3.25 -11.50
C GLY A 136 32.45 -4.10 -10.27
N LEU A 137 32.02 -3.50 -9.15
CA LEU A 137 31.51 -4.25 -8.01
C LEU A 137 30.21 -4.98 -8.37
N LYS A 138 30.19 -6.30 -8.18
CA LYS A 138 29.01 -7.14 -8.34
C LYS A 138 28.54 -7.62 -6.98
N ILE A 139 27.25 -7.45 -6.72
CA ILE A 139 26.60 -7.91 -5.50
C ILE A 139 25.46 -8.87 -5.87
N SER A 140 25.37 -9.98 -5.15
CA SER A 140 24.33 -10.99 -5.37
C SER A 140 24.00 -11.74 -4.08
N LEU A 141 22.82 -12.33 -4.00
CA LEU A 141 22.50 -13.31 -2.97
C LEU A 141 23.28 -14.62 -3.20
N ALA A 142 23.78 -15.24 -2.14
CA ALA A 142 24.43 -16.54 -2.19
C ALA A 142 24.11 -17.37 -0.94
N ASN A 143 23.82 -18.66 -1.13
CA ASN A 143 23.42 -19.56 -0.04
C ASN A 143 24.35 -20.80 0.05
N ALA A 144 25.56 -20.71 -0.52
CA ALA A 144 26.43 -21.89 -0.69
C ALA A 144 27.08 -22.34 0.63
N THR A 145 27.37 -21.41 1.53
CA THR A 145 28.07 -21.69 2.81
C THR A 145 27.13 -21.77 4.01
N GLN A 146 25.84 -21.40 3.84
CA GLN A 146 24.76 -21.42 4.85
C GLN A 146 25.27 -21.20 6.27
N PRO A 147 25.77 -20.00 6.61
CA PRO A 147 26.42 -19.76 7.88
C PRO A 147 25.48 -20.02 9.07
N PHE A 148 24.17 -19.91 8.85
CA PHE A 148 23.14 -20.18 9.84
C PHE A 148 22.05 -21.07 9.24
N ALA A 149 21.63 -22.10 9.98
CA ALA A 149 20.56 -23.00 9.52
C ALA A 149 19.19 -22.29 9.44
N ALA A 150 18.96 -21.30 10.31
CA ALA A 150 17.72 -20.52 10.35
C ALA A 150 17.65 -19.42 9.28
N ASN A 151 18.80 -19.03 8.72
CA ASN A 151 18.91 -18.09 7.61
C ASN A 151 20.09 -18.51 6.72
N PRO A 152 19.83 -19.25 5.63
CA PRO A 152 20.87 -19.77 4.76
C PRO A 152 21.46 -18.69 3.83
N HIS A 153 20.97 -17.46 3.89
CA HIS A 153 21.31 -16.40 2.96
C HIS A 153 22.60 -15.67 3.33
N SER A 154 23.31 -15.19 2.33
CA SER A 154 24.51 -14.37 2.47
C SER A 154 24.64 -13.42 1.28
N LEU A 155 25.16 -12.22 1.54
CA LEU A 155 25.53 -11.29 0.48
C LEU A 155 26.90 -11.69 -0.09
N ARG A 156 26.95 -11.99 -1.39
CA ARG A 156 28.20 -12.17 -2.12
C ARG A 156 28.62 -10.85 -2.75
N ILE A 157 29.85 -10.44 -2.47
CA ILE A 157 30.48 -9.25 -3.05
C ILE A 157 31.67 -9.72 -3.89
N GLN A 158 31.72 -9.30 -5.16
CA GLN A 158 32.84 -9.56 -6.05
C GLN A 158 33.35 -8.24 -6.61
N SER A 159 34.62 -7.93 -6.37
CA SER A 159 35.28 -6.70 -6.84
C SER A 159 36.56 -7.01 -7.59
N ALA A 160 36.88 -6.19 -8.60
CA ALA A 160 38.20 -6.13 -9.23
C ALA A 160 39.07 -4.97 -8.70
N GLY A 161 38.52 -4.11 -7.83
CA GLY A 161 39.14 -2.91 -7.27
C GLY A 161 38.59 -2.54 -5.89
N GLY A 162 38.64 -1.27 -5.50
CA GLY A 162 38.11 -0.79 -4.21
C GLY A 162 36.60 -0.55 -4.23
N GLY A 163 35.88 -0.91 -3.16
CA GLY A 163 34.43 -0.68 -3.07
C GLY A 163 33.78 -1.34 -1.86
N GLY A 164 32.47 -1.12 -1.72
CA GLY A 164 31.65 -1.63 -0.61
C GLY A 164 30.16 -1.67 -0.95
N VAL A 165 29.33 -1.80 0.07
CA VAL A 165 27.87 -1.79 -0.07
C VAL A 165 27.25 -0.81 0.90
N ALA A 166 26.10 -0.27 0.53
CA ALA A 166 25.29 0.59 1.38
C ALA A 166 23.86 0.05 1.49
N ASN A 167 23.27 0.30 2.65
CA ASN A 167 21.85 0.15 2.91
C ASN A 167 21.31 1.58 3.14
N PRO A 168 20.56 2.15 2.18
CA PRO A 168 20.10 3.54 2.23
C PRO A 168 18.94 3.78 3.20
#